data_AF-A0A1A0ES00-F1
#
_entry.id   AF-A0A1A0ES00-F1
#
_cell.length_a   1.000
_cell.length_b   1.000
_cell.length_c   1.000
_cell.angle_alpha   90.00
_cell.angle_beta   90.00
_cell.angle_gamma   90.00
#
_symmetry.space_group_name_H-M   'P 1'
#
loop_
_entity.id
_entity.type
_entity.pdbx_description
1 polymer ?
#
loop_
_entity_poly.entity_id
_entity_poly.type
_entity_poly.pdbx_seq_one_letter_code
_entity_poly.pdbx_strand_id
1 'polypeptide(L)'
;MIGLALMCQAIVGWLMAAAVVLVGGGCLWRSTHCLPHGTLYLLPRAQGPLGRWLLPQGELDASLAVSCDYLTPWLVGLKVGQQRVWLWPDSVPREAHRAVRRLFHSPGR
;
A
#
# COMPACT_ATOMS: atom_id res chain seq x y z
N MET A 1 -28.90 -14.76 -39.27
CA MET A 1 -27.71 -13.97 -38.86
C MET A 1 -27.73 -13.53 -37.39
N ILE A 2 -28.90 -13.40 -36.74
CA ILE A 2 -29.02 -12.96 -35.34
C ILE A 2 -28.39 -13.94 -34.33
N GLY A 3 -28.53 -15.26 -34.55
CA GLY A 3 -27.98 -16.28 -33.64
C GLY A 3 -26.44 -16.28 -33.55
N LEU A 4 -25.74 -16.01 -34.65
CA LEU A 4 -24.28 -15.89 -34.66
C LEU A 4 -23.82 -14.67 -33.85
N ALA A 5 -24.52 -13.54 -33.99
CA ALA A 5 -24.22 -12.32 -33.25
C ALA A 5 -24.39 -12.49 -31.74
N LEU A 6 -25.45 -13.19 -31.30
CA LEU A 6 -25.68 -13.52 -29.89
C LEU A 6 -24.60 -14.45 -29.33
N MET A 7 -24.17 -15.45 -30.11
CA MET A 7 -23.08 -16.35 -29.71
C MET A 7 -21.75 -15.60 -29.58
N CYS A 8 -21.42 -14.72 -30.54
CA CYS A 8 -20.23 -13.89 -30.47
C CYS A 8 -20.24 -12.96 -29.25
N GLN A 9 -21.37 -12.31 -28.95
CA GLN A 9 -21.50 -11.46 -27.77
C GLN A 9 -21.31 -12.25 -26.47
N ALA A 10 -21.88 -13.45 -26.37
CA ALA A 10 -21.70 -14.32 -25.22
C ALA A 10 -20.22 -14.69 -25.03
N ILE A 11 -19.54 -15.11 -26.10
CA ILE A 11 -18.10 -15.48 -26.06
C ILE A 11 -17.24 -14.29 -25.63
N VAL A 12 -17.46 -13.10 -26.20
CA VAL A 12 -16.73 -11.88 -25.82
C VAL A 12 -16.98 -11.54 -24.35
N GLY A 13 -18.22 -11.67 -23.87
CA GLY A 13 -18.55 -11.44 -22.46
C GLY A 13 -17.78 -12.36 -21.52
N TRP A 14 -17.72 -13.67 -21.82
CA TRP A 14 -16.96 -14.63 -21.02
C TRP A 14 -15.45 -14.35 -21.02
N LEU A 15 -14.88 -13.99 -22.17
CA LEU A 15 -13.46 -13.63 -22.27
C LEU A 15 -13.13 -12.38 -21.45
N MET A 16 -13.98 -11.36 -21.50
CA MET A 16 -13.81 -10.15 -20.68
C MET A 16 -13.92 -10.45 -19.19
N ALA A 17 -14.90 -11.28 -18.79
CA ALA A 17 -15.03 -11.70 -17.40
C ALA A 17 -13.79 -12.46 -16.91
N ALA A 18 -13.29 -13.41 -17.71
CA ALA A 18 -12.06 -14.15 -17.39
C ALA A 18 -10.84 -13.23 -17.30
N ALA A 19 -10.71 -12.27 -18.22
CA ALA A 19 -9.62 -11.28 -18.19
C ALA A 19 -9.67 -10.40 -16.92
N VAL A 20 -10.86 -9.93 -16.52
CA VAL A 20 -11.03 -9.14 -15.29
C VAL A 20 -10.66 -9.97 -14.06
N VAL A 21 -11.06 -11.24 -14.00
CA VAL A 21 -10.71 -12.14 -12.89
C VAL A 21 -9.20 -12.39 -12.84
N LEU A 22 -8.55 -12.62 -13.98
CA LEU A 22 -7.10 -12.83 -14.05
C LEU A 22 -6.31 -11.58 -13.66
N VAL A 23 -6.69 -10.42 -14.20
CA VAL A 23 -6.03 -9.15 -13.88
C VAL A 23 -6.28 -8.77 -12.42
N GLY A 24 -7.52 -8.84 -11.95
CA GLY A 24 -7.88 -8.57 -10.57
C GLY A 24 -7.16 -9.51 -9.60
N GLY A 25 -7.21 -10.82 -9.86
CA GLY A 25 -6.51 -11.83 -9.06
C GLY A 25 -4.99 -11.61 -9.03
N GLY A 26 -4.38 -11.30 -10.18
CA GLY A 26 -2.96 -10.95 -10.26
C GLY A 26 -2.60 -9.68 -9.48
N CYS A 27 -3.45 -8.65 -9.53
CA CYS A 27 -3.29 -7.43 -8.74
C CYS A 27 -3.41 -7.71 -7.24
N LEU A 28 -4.39 -8.49 -6.80
CA LEU A 28 -4.53 -8.89 -5.39
C LEU A 28 -3.32 -9.71 -4.92
N TRP A 29 -2.92 -10.72 -5.69
CA TRP A 29 -1.75 -11.54 -5.38
C TRP A 29 -0.48 -10.72 -5.28
N ARG A 30 -0.23 -9.83 -6.26
CA ARG A 30 0.93 -8.94 -6.21
C ARG A 30 0.84 -8.01 -5.00
N SER A 31 -0.35 -7.51 -4.67
CA SER A 31 -0.51 -6.70 -3.47
C SER A 31 -0.14 -7.50 -2.23
N THR A 32 -0.67 -8.71 -2.05
CA THR A 32 -0.41 -9.53 -0.84
C THR A 32 1.03 -10.03 -0.77
N HIS A 33 1.63 -10.42 -1.89
CA HIS A 33 3.00 -10.97 -1.93
C HIS A 33 4.09 -9.91 -1.95
N CYS A 34 3.81 -8.71 -2.47
CA CYS A 34 4.74 -7.58 -2.41
C CYS A 34 4.48 -6.67 -1.20
N LEU A 35 3.61 -7.07 -0.27
CA LEU A 35 3.46 -6.37 0.99
C LEU A 35 4.81 -6.41 1.73
N PRO A 36 5.43 -5.27 2.06
CA PRO A 36 6.61 -5.28 2.89
C PRO A 36 6.24 -5.82 4.26
N HIS A 37 6.82 -6.96 4.61
CA HIS A 37 6.70 -7.56 5.93
C HIS A 37 7.87 -7.06 6.77
N GLY A 38 7.58 -6.32 7.85
CA GLY A 38 8.60 -5.77 8.72
C GLY A 38 8.06 -4.64 9.59
N THR A 39 8.85 -4.27 10.60
CA THR A 39 8.52 -3.13 11.46
C THR A 39 9.24 -1.90 10.93
N LEU A 40 8.47 -0.87 10.56
CA LEU A 40 9.00 0.42 10.14
C LEU A 40 9.05 1.37 11.34
N TYR A 41 10.25 1.85 11.67
CA TYR A 41 10.43 2.89 12.67
C TYR A 41 10.49 4.25 12.01
N LEU A 42 9.65 5.17 12.48
CA LEU A 42 9.64 6.56 12.01
C LEU A 42 10.38 7.45 13.01
N LEU A 43 11.36 8.19 12.50
CA LEU A 43 12.14 9.16 13.27
C LEU A 43 11.73 10.58 12.85
N PRO A 44 11.23 11.42 13.79
CA PRO A 44 10.99 12.83 13.52
C PRO A 44 12.31 13.55 13.31
N ARG A 45 12.46 14.31 12.22
CA ARG A 45 13.63 15.14 11.94
C ARG A 45 13.20 16.51 11.42
N ALA A 46 14.03 17.53 11.68
CA ALA A 46 13.76 18.93 11.33
C ALA A 46 13.49 19.18 9.83
N GLN A 47 13.96 18.31 8.94
CA GLN A 47 13.80 18.46 7.48
C GLN A 47 12.66 17.61 6.89
N GLY A 48 12.04 16.73 7.70
CA GLY A 48 11.02 15.78 7.30
C GLY A 48 11.20 14.43 8.00
N PRO A 49 10.15 13.60 8.11
CA PRO A 49 10.23 12.31 8.80
C PRO A 49 11.09 11.31 8.02
N LEU A 50 11.93 10.57 8.75
CA LEU A 50 12.74 9.47 8.21
C LEU A 50 12.19 8.13 8.68
N GLY A 51 12.40 7.09 7.88
CA GLY A 51 11.96 5.73 8.13
C GLY A 51 13.14 4.77 8.09
N ARG A 52 13.15 3.80 9.00
CA ARG A 52 14.13 2.71 9.01
C ARG A 52 13.39 1.39 9.16
N TRP A 53 13.73 0.42 8.32
CA TRP A 53 13.19 -0.94 8.44
C TRP A 53 13.97 -1.71 9.49
N LEU A 54 13.25 -2.47 10.31
CA LEU A 54 13.86 -3.47 11.19
C LEU A 54 14.24 -4.69 10.36
N LEU A 55 15.53 -4.98 10.29
CA LEU A 55 16.08 -6.16 9.65
C LEU A 55 15.84 -7.39 10.53
N PRO A 56 15.78 -8.61 9.96
CA PRO A 56 15.60 -9.85 10.72
C PRO A 56 16.64 -10.07 11.83
N GLN A 57 17.83 -9.47 11.69
CA GLN A 57 18.93 -9.53 12.65
C GLN A 57 18.74 -8.61 13.86
N GLY A 58 17.65 -7.81 13.90
CA GLY A 58 17.36 -6.84 14.95
C GLY A 58 18.02 -5.47 14.73
N GLU A 59 18.79 -5.31 13.66
CA GLU A 59 19.39 -4.03 13.29
C GLU A 59 18.42 -3.18 12.47
N LEU A 60 18.60 -1.86 12.53
CA LEU A 60 17.83 -0.93 11.70
C LEU A 60 18.59 -0.65 10.39
N ASP A 61 17.89 -0.75 9.27
CA ASP A 61 18.43 -0.45 7.95
C ASP A 61 18.76 1.05 7.77
N ALA A 62 19.26 1.44 6.59
CA ALA A 62 19.52 2.82 6.21
C ALA A 62 18.28 3.71 6.42
N SER A 63 18.53 4.97 6.79
CA SER A 63 17.47 5.96 6.94
C SER A 63 16.98 6.45 5.59
N LEU A 64 15.70 6.24 5.32
CA LEU A 64 15.03 6.65 4.08
C LEU A 64 14.08 7.81 4.34
N ALA A 65 13.94 8.72 3.38
CA ALA A 65 12.93 9.77 3.46
C ALA A 65 11.52 9.16 3.42
N VAL A 66 10.63 9.66 4.27
CA VAL A 66 9.23 9.21 4.30
C VAL A 66 8.29 10.35 3.97
N SER A 67 7.39 10.13 3.02
CA SER A 67 6.23 10.98 2.78
C SER A 67 4.94 10.22 3.06
N CYS A 68 3.89 10.95 3.43
CA CYS A 68 2.56 10.39 3.58
C CYS A 68 1.72 10.85 2.39
N ASP A 69 1.35 9.89 1.54
CA ASP A 69 0.53 10.14 0.36
C ASP A 69 -0.97 10.11 0.73
N TYR A 70 -1.33 9.35 1.78
CA TYR A 70 -2.71 9.17 2.21
C TYR A 70 -2.79 8.90 3.71
N LEU A 71 -3.59 9.67 4.43
CA LEU A 71 -3.77 9.53 5.88
C LEU A 71 -5.25 9.60 6.23
N THR A 72 -5.87 8.43 6.44
CA THR A 72 -7.29 8.34 6.83
C THR A 72 -7.48 7.41 8.02
N PRO A 73 -8.64 7.43 8.68
CA PRO A 73 -8.90 6.55 9.82
C PRO A 73 -8.75 5.05 9.51
N TRP A 74 -8.91 4.66 8.24
CA TRP A 74 -9.01 3.27 7.77
C TRP A 74 -7.92 2.86 6.79
N LEU A 75 -7.02 3.75 6.41
CA LEU A 75 -5.93 3.43 5.49
C LEU A 75 -4.83 4.47 5.60
N VAL A 76 -3.59 3.99 5.72
CA VAL A 76 -2.39 4.84 5.71
C VAL A 76 -1.51 4.45 4.53
N GLY A 77 -1.30 5.38 3.62
CA GLY A 77 -0.36 5.27 2.50
C GLY A 77 0.91 6.05 2.82
N LEU A 78 2.01 5.32 2.99
CA LEU A 78 3.35 5.88 3.19
C LEU A 78 4.22 5.59 1.98
N LYS A 79 5.08 6.53 1.62
CA LYS A 79 6.16 6.32 0.66
C LYS A 79 7.48 6.40 1.41
N VAL A 80 8.21 5.29 1.46
CA VAL A 80 9.51 5.14 2.13
C VAL A 80 10.57 4.99 1.04
N GLY A 81 11.33 6.05 0.79
CA GLY A 81 12.23 6.12 -0.36
C GLY A 81 11.47 5.97 -1.68
N GLN A 82 11.76 4.91 -2.45
CA GLN A 82 11.05 4.58 -3.70
C GLN A 82 9.88 3.60 -3.50
N GLN A 83 9.70 3.09 -2.29
CA GLN A 83 8.70 2.06 -2.02
C GLN A 83 7.43 2.68 -1.44
N ARG A 84 6.27 2.32 -2.00
CA ARG A 84 4.96 2.66 -1.43
C ARG A 84 4.45 1.53 -0.56
N VAL A 85 3.98 1.88 0.62
CA VAL A 85 3.48 0.97 1.65
C VAL A 85 2.05 1.38 2.00
N TRP A 86 1.14 0.42 1.95
CA TRP A 86 -0.23 0.57 2.40
C TRP A 86 -0.42 -0.20 3.68
N LEU A 87 -0.88 0.49 4.71
CA LEU A 87 -1.12 -0.06 6.03
C LEU A 87 -2.62 -0.04 6.29
N TRP A 88 -3.17 -1.23 6.53
CA TRP A 88 -4.50 -1.40 7.07
C TRP A 88 -4.51 -0.98 8.54
N PRO A 89 -5.64 -0.50 9.07
CA PRO A 89 -5.75 0.04 10.42
C PRO A 89 -5.50 -1.03 11.49
N ASP A 90 -5.75 -2.30 11.16
CA ASP A 90 -5.51 -3.43 12.05
C ASP A 90 -4.03 -3.85 12.09
N SER A 91 -3.23 -3.44 11.09
CA SER A 91 -1.79 -3.74 11.02
C SER A 91 -0.93 -2.79 11.84
N VAL A 92 -1.51 -1.73 12.41
CA VAL A 92 -0.79 -0.70 13.17
C VAL A 92 -1.47 -0.49 14.53
N PRO A 93 -0.75 -0.59 15.65
CA PRO A 93 -1.31 -0.28 16.96
C PRO A 93 -1.92 1.12 16.99
N ARG A 94 -3.06 1.31 17.67
CA ARG A 94 -3.79 2.60 17.71
C ARG A 94 -2.91 3.77 18.14
N GLU A 95 -1.98 3.54 19.05
CA GLU A 95 -1.02 4.56 19.53
C GLU A 95 -0.04 4.98 18.44
N ALA A 96 0.53 4.00 17.71
CA ALA A 96 1.39 4.25 16.57
C ALA A 96 0.63 4.98 15.45
N HIS A 97 -0.64 4.63 15.20
CA HIS A 97 -1.47 5.35 14.23
C HIS A 97 -1.67 6.82 14.62
N ARG A 98 -1.95 7.10 15.90
CA ARG A 98 -2.02 8.49 16.41
C ARG A 98 -0.68 9.21 16.32
N ALA A 99 0.44 8.52 16.56
CA ALA A 99 1.78 9.09 16.42
C ALA A 99 2.10 9.47 14.97
N VAL A 100 1.80 8.57 14.01
CA VAL A 100 1.89 8.85 12.57
C VAL A 100 1.04 10.05 12.20
N ARG A 101 -0.22 10.11 12.65
CA ARG A 101 -1.07 11.28 12.40
C ARG A 101 -0.44 12.56 12.94
N ARG A 102 0.07 12.58 14.16
CA ARG A 102 0.75 13.77 14.72
C ARG A 102 2.01 14.15 13.93
N LEU A 103 2.75 13.15 13.44
CA LEU A 103 3.98 13.37 12.68
C LEU A 103 3.72 14.04 11.32
N PHE A 104 2.67 13.62 10.61
CA PHE A 104 2.35 14.13 9.26
C PHE A 104 1.29 15.24 9.23
N HIS A 105 0.51 15.41 10.31
CA HIS A 105 -0.55 16.43 10.41
C HIS A 105 -0.07 17.72 11.10
N SER A 106 1.23 17.83 11.46
CA SER A 106 1.79 19.11 11.91
C SER A 106 1.66 20.14 10.78
N PRO A 107 0.86 21.20 10.95
CA PRO A 107 0.70 22.24 9.94
C PRO A 107 1.99 23.06 9.92
N GLY A 108 2.80 22.89 8.88
CA GLY A 108 4.09 23.58 8.85
C GLY A 108 5.07 23.10 7.80
N ARG A 109 4.61 22.86 6.57
CA ARG A 109 5.36 23.26 5.37
C ARG A 109 4.41 23.42 4.19
#